data_AF-A0A832CJK1-F1
#
_entry.id   AF-A0A832CJK1-F1
#
_cell.length_a   1.000
_cell.length_b   1.000
_cell.length_c   1.000
_cell.angle_alpha   90.00
_cell.angle_beta   90.00
_cell.angle_gamma   90.00
#
_symmetry.space_group_name_H-M   'P 1'
#
loop_
_entity.id
_entity.type
_entity.pdbx_description
1 polymer ?
#
loop_
_entity_poly.entity_id
_entity_poly.type
_entity_poly.pdbx_seq_one_letter_code
_entity_poly.pdbx_strand_id
1 'polypeptide(L)'
;MQRLQGIAVSPGVAIGEALVLDREGFRIPRRFVARDAVESELARLAEARRAAAAEIERNRDAVTRELGPQYGAIFAAHLQMLN
;
A
#
# COMPACT_ATOMS: atom_id res chain seq x y z
N MET A 1 -35.38 -8.75 1.41
CA MET A 1 -34.35 -8.03 2.18
C MET A 1 -33.22 -9.01 2.46
N GLN A 2 -31.99 -8.72 2.06
CA GLN A 2 -30.84 -9.58 2.36
C GLN A 2 -30.23 -9.14 3.69
N ARG A 3 -30.03 -10.09 4.62
CA ARG A 3 -29.37 -9.85 5.92
C ARG A 3 -28.06 -10.61 5.92
N LEU A 4 -26.95 -9.89 6.11
CA LEU A 4 -25.61 -10.47 6.24
C LEU A 4 -25.27 -10.58 7.74
N GLN A 5 -24.71 -11.71 8.17
CA GLN A 5 -24.33 -11.96 9.57
C GLN A 5 -22.88 -12.45 9.63
N GLY A 6 -22.09 -11.88 10.55
CA GLY A 6 -20.68 -12.21 10.76
C GLY A 6 -20.29 -12.09 12.24
N ILE A 7 -18.98 -11.91 12.50
CA ILE A 7 -18.44 -11.73 13.86
C ILE A 7 -18.54 -10.25 14.25
N ALA A 8 -19.16 -9.95 15.39
CA ALA A 8 -19.32 -8.59 15.89
C ALA A 8 -18.00 -8.08 16.52
N VAL A 9 -17.36 -7.10 15.88
CA VAL A 9 -16.09 -6.51 16.34
C VAL A 9 -16.31 -5.32 17.28
N SER A 10 -17.33 -4.48 17.01
CA SER A 10 -17.65 -3.30 17.82
C SER A 10 -19.16 -3.06 17.85
N PRO A 11 -19.76 -2.70 18.99
CA PRO A 11 -21.20 -2.43 19.10
C PRO A 11 -21.58 -1.08 18.48
N GLY A 12 -22.76 -1.00 17.85
CA GLY A 12 -23.32 0.25 17.33
C GLY A 12 -24.21 0.06 16.09
N VAL A 13 -24.78 1.16 15.60
CA VAL A 13 -25.54 1.22 14.35
C VAL A 13 -24.98 2.37 13.49
N ALA A 14 -24.63 2.08 12.24
CA ALA A 14 -24.20 3.06 11.26
C ALA A 14 -25.04 2.91 9.97
N ILE A 15 -25.43 4.03 9.37
CA ILE A 15 -26.22 4.08 8.13
C ILE A 15 -25.50 5.01 7.16
N GLY A 16 -25.17 4.53 5.97
CA GLY A 16 -24.45 5.30 4.96
C GLY A 16 -24.19 4.48 3.70
N GLU A 17 -23.54 5.10 2.73
CA GLU A 17 -23.12 4.42 1.50
C GLU A 17 -21.95 3.46 1.78
N ALA A 18 -21.93 2.34 1.07
CA ALA A 18 -20.84 1.38 1.14
C ALA A 18 -19.85 1.63 0.00
N LEU A 19 -18.57 1.78 0.33
CA LEU A 19 -17.47 1.77 -0.64
C LEU A 19 -16.93 0.34 -0.75
N VAL A 20 -17.02 -0.25 -1.94
CA VAL A 20 -16.41 -1.56 -2.23
C VAL A 20 -15.01 -1.33 -2.78
N LEU A 21 -13.99 -1.70 -2.00
CA LEU A 21 -12.60 -1.71 -2.44
C LEU A 21 -12.31 -3.06 -3.09
N ASP A 22 -12.33 -3.09 -4.42
CA ASP A 22 -11.92 -4.28 -5.16
C ASP A 22 -10.41 -4.47 -5.10
N ARG A 23 -9.97 -5.73 -5.08
CA ARG A 23 -8.57 -6.15 -5.10
C ARG A 23 -8.32 -6.93 -6.39
N GLU A 24 -8.52 -6.30 -7.54
CA GLU A 24 -7.94 -6.85 -8.76
C GLU A 24 -6.41 -6.85 -8.61
N GLY A 25 -5.82 -8.04 -8.57
CA GLY A 25 -4.37 -8.18 -8.45
C GLY A 25 -3.64 -7.66 -9.69
N PHE A 26 -2.37 -7.30 -9.52
CA PHE A 26 -1.51 -6.96 -10.65
C PHE A 26 -1.09 -8.21 -11.42
N ARG A 27 -1.20 -8.18 -12.75
CA ARG A 27 -0.52 -9.17 -13.61
C ARG A 27 0.94 -8.75 -13.79
N ILE A 28 1.87 -9.57 -13.30
CA ILE A 28 3.32 -9.35 -13.45
C ILE A 28 3.88 -10.33 -14.50
N PRO A 29 3.89 -9.97 -15.80
CA PRO A 29 4.41 -10.84 -16.84
C PRO A 29 5.94 -10.89 -16.79
N ARG A 30 6.51 -12.09 -16.98
CA ARG A 30 7.95 -12.25 -17.23
C ARG A 30 8.24 -11.91 -18.68
N ARG A 31 9.11 -10.93 -18.92
CA ARG A 31 9.50 -10.49 -20.27
C ARG A 31 11.01 -10.35 -20.34
N PHE A 32 11.60 -10.75 -21.46
CA PHE A 32 12.96 -10.37 -21.80
C PHE A 32 12.95 -8.94 -22.34
N VAL A 33 14.01 -8.19 -22.04
CA VAL A 33 14.21 -6.83 -22.55
C VAL A 33 15.40 -6.85 -23.51
N ALA A 34 15.34 -6.00 -24.54
CA ALA A 34 16.47 -5.79 -25.44
C ALA A 34 17.61 -5.07 -24.71
N ARG A 35 18.85 -5.20 -25.22
CA ARG A 35 20.05 -4.64 -24.55
C ARG A 35 20.01 -3.12 -24.43
N ASP A 36 19.44 -2.44 -25.41
CA ASP A 36 19.23 -1.00 -25.44
C ASP A 36 18.18 -0.50 -24.42
N ALA A 37 17.25 -1.37 -24.02
CA ALA A 37 16.21 -1.04 -23.04
C ALA A 37 16.68 -1.12 -21.57
N VAL A 38 17.84 -1.73 -21.29
CA VAL A 38 18.33 -1.99 -19.92
C VAL A 38 18.41 -0.70 -19.10
N GLU A 39 19.03 0.36 -19.63
CA GLU A 39 19.17 1.63 -18.91
C GLU A 39 17.82 2.27 -18.59
N SER A 40 16.87 2.19 -19.53
CA SER A 40 15.52 2.73 -19.33
C SER A 40 14.75 1.98 -18.25
N GLU A 41 14.94 0.66 -18.16
CA GLU A 41 14.31 -0.19 -17.16
C GLU A 41 14.89 0.04 -15.76
N LEU A 42 16.21 0.24 -15.65
CA LEU A 42 16.86 0.63 -14.40
C LEU A 42 16.40 2.01 -13.93
N ALA A 43 16.29 2.99 -14.83
CA ALA A 43 15.75 4.31 -14.52
C ALA A 43 14.30 4.23 -14.02
N ARG A 44 13.46 3.42 -14.69
CA ARG A 44 12.08 3.17 -14.28
C ARG A 44 12.00 2.56 -12.88
N LEU A 45 12.85 1.59 -12.56
CA LEU A 45 12.93 1.00 -11.22
C LEU A 45 13.35 2.02 -10.17
N ALA A 46 14.35 2.85 -10.46
CA ALA A 46 14.82 3.89 -9.54
C ALA A 46 13.72 4.94 -9.25
N GLU A 47 12.95 5.33 -10.26
CA GLU A 47 11.77 6.21 -10.07
C GLU A 47 10.70 5.53 -9.21
N ALA A 48 10.35 4.27 -9.52
CA ALA A 48 9.38 3.52 -8.72
C ALA A 48 9.80 3.37 -7.26
N ARG A 49 11.10 3.14 -7.00
CA ARG A 49 11.64 3.06 -5.63
C ARG A 49 11.51 4.39 -4.89
N ARG A 50 11.81 5.51 -5.54
CA ARG A 50 11.66 6.85 -4.94
C ARG A 50 10.19 7.17 -4.64
N ALA A 51 9.30 6.89 -5.58
CA ALA A 51 7.86 7.10 -5.40
C ALA A 51 7.31 6.26 -4.22
N ALA A 52 7.68 4.98 -4.15
CA ALA A 52 7.30 4.09 -3.06
C ALA A 52 7.86 4.53 -1.70
N ALA A 53 9.12 4.95 -1.65
CA ALA A 53 9.73 5.47 -0.42
C ALA A 53 8.97 6.70 0.11
N ALA A 54 8.67 7.66 -0.77
CA ALA A 54 7.92 8.86 -0.40
C ALA A 54 6.49 8.52 0.07
N GLU A 55 5.84 7.51 -0.50
CA GLU A 55 4.53 7.04 -0.04
C GLU A 55 4.60 6.40 1.35
N ILE A 56 5.59 5.53 1.59
CA ILE A 56 5.81 4.89 2.88
C ILE A 56 6.07 5.95 3.97
N GLU A 57 6.85 6.98 3.68
CA GLU A 57 7.10 8.09 4.61
C GLU A 57 5.82 8.87 4.95
N ARG A 58 4.99 9.20 3.95
CA ARG A 58 3.70 9.86 4.21
C ARG A 58 2.79 9.01 5.09
N ASN A 59 2.73 7.70 4.83
CA ASN A 59 1.93 6.76 5.61
C ASN A 59 2.47 6.63 7.04
N ARG A 60 3.80 6.56 7.22
CA ARG A 60 4.45 6.58 8.54
C ARG A 60 4.02 7.79 9.34
N ASP A 61 4.09 8.98 8.75
CA ASP A 61 3.81 10.24 9.45
C ASP A 61 2.33 10.37 9.82
N ALA A 62 1.42 9.97 8.91
CA ALA A 62 -0.01 9.93 9.18
C ALA A 62 -0.36 8.96 10.32
N VAL A 63 0.14 7.72 10.25
CA VAL A 63 -0.11 6.69 11.27
C VAL A 63 0.52 7.06 12.61
N THR A 64 1.71 7.65 12.61
CA THR A 64 2.35 8.14 13.84
C THR A 64 1.49 9.19 14.52
N ARG A 65 0.92 10.12 13.75
CA ARG A 65 0.06 11.18 14.27
C ARG A 65 -1.27 10.65 14.82
N GLU A 66 -1.88 9.68 14.14
CA GLU A 66 -3.22 9.20 14.47
C GLU A 66 -3.23 8.09 15.53
N LEU A 67 -2.25 7.17 15.49
CA LEU A 67 -2.22 5.96 16.29
C LEU A 67 -1.02 5.90 17.25
N GLY A 68 0.00 6.73 17.02
CA GLY A 68 1.17 6.87 17.89
C GLY A 68 2.46 6.25 17.33
N PRO A 69 3.60 6.49 18.01
CA PRO A 69 4.93 6.17 17.49
C PRO A 69 5.17 4.69 17.23
N GLN A 70 4.60 3.79 18.06
CA GLN A 70 4.83 2.35 17.87
C GLN A 70 4.24 1.81 16.55
N TYR A 71 3.16 2.40 16.05
CA TYR A 71 2.57 2.02 14.77
C TYR A 71 3.33 2.64 13.59
N GLY A 72 3.83 3.87 13.77
CA GLY A 72 4.74 4.49 12.81
C GLY A 72 6.01 3.67 12.55
N ALA A 73 6.56 3.04 13.60
CA ALA A 73 7.77 2.21 13.51
C ALA A 73 7.63 1.05 12.50
N ILE A 74 6.43 0.52 12.28
CA ILE A 74 6.17 -0.54 11.29
C ILE A 74 6.50 -0.03 9.87
N PHE A 75 6.08 1.19 9.53
CA PHE A 75 6.38 1.80 8.24
C PHE A 75 7.85 2.20 8.13
N ALA A 76 8.50 2.58 9.24
CA ALA A 76 9.95 2.79 9.26
C ALA A 76 10.70 1.51 8.88
N ALA A 77 10.27 0.35 9.37
CA ALA A 77 10.85 -0.93 8.97
C ALA A 77 10.63 -1.22 7.47
N HIS A 78 9.45 -0.94 6.91
CA HIS A 78 9.22 -1.07 5.47
C HIS A 78 10.15 -0.18 4.63
N LEU A 79 10.41 1.04 5.09
CA LEU A 79 11.35 1.94 4.42
C LEU A 79 12.78 1.39 4.46
N GLN A 80 13.19 0.77 5.57
CA GLN A 80 14.50 0.10 5.68
C GLN A 80 14.61 -1.12 4.74
N MET A 81 13.52 -1.84 4.48
CA MET A 81 13.52 -2.96 3.53
C MET A 81 13.60 -2.51 2.06
N LEU A 82 13.12 -1.30 1.75
CA LEU A 82 13.09 -0.75 0.39
C LEU A 82 14.40 -0.07 -0.01
N ASN A 83 15.11 0.52 0.94
CA ASN A 83 16.36 1.26 0.73
C ASN A 83 17.56 0.32 0.56
#